data_AF-A0A1U8PVT0-F1
#
_entry.id   AF-A0A1U8PVT0-F1
#
_cell.length_a   1.000
_cell.length_b   1.000
_cell.length_c   1.000
_cell.angle_alpha   90.00
_cell.angle_beta   90.00
_cell.angle_gamma   90.00
#
_symmetry.space_group_name_H-M   'P 1'
#
loop_
_entity.id
_entity.type
_entity.pdbx_description
1 polymer ?
#
loop_
_entity_poly.entity_id
_entity_poly.type
_entity_poly.pdbx_seq_one_letter_code
_entity_poly.pdbx_strand_id
1 'polypeptide(L)'
;MSSLLSTSSSISRKKYDVFLSFRGEDTRKNFTDHLYDALKRSGIITFRDDPKLETGEEIAPELLKAIQQSWCSVIIFSETYAFSGWCLAELAEIVQQKNVNGHKVYPIFYYVDPSDLRKQKEKVEEAFAKHEERYKEEKDRIQKWRNSLTQVANIKGWHLHNRHESEFIGDIVKKISAKLCQTYPIVQDELVGISLRLEELYSKINIGEDDVRIIGICGMGGIGKTTLARIVYTQMSPHFEGKSFVADIREVSNKCGLVPLQKQLLSQILPDKCFNFFNVHEGNAIISHRLSSKKVLVVLDDVDNVQHLKCLVGKRDWFSLGSRIIVTTRDEHLLRSYRIDDVYKPRTLNPINALRLFNLKAFDSDTVPKYDFIELSKHIVHYVDGLPLALEVLGSFLYGRDIMQWRSAIERLKQESNKEILKTLRISFDGLEEKEKNIFLDIACFFNREKKDLVMKVLDGCDFFPNIGIDVLIKKSLIKVDDNQYLWMHALLQEMGRKNVEEKCVDEPGKRCRLWKERDVHHVLTKTTATEVIEGMIINNKRHLQIQ
;
A
#
# COMPACT_ATOMS: atom_id res chain seq x y z
N MET A 1 1.95 -4.41 -39.24
CA MET A 1 3.42 -4.34 -39.20
C MET A 1 3.86 -3.25 -38.22
N SER A 2 5.01 -3.45 -37.59
CA SER A 2 5.56 -2.79 -36.39
C SER A 2 4.97 -3.26 -35.05
N SER A 3 5.38 -4.47 -34.65
CA SER A 3 5.29 -4.95 -33.28
C SER A 3 6.36 -4.27 -32.42
N LEU A 4 5.96 -3.40 -31.50
CA LEU A 4 6.84 -2.95 -30.42
C LEU A 4 6.90 -4.07 -29.38
N LEU A 5 7.96 -4.88 -29.44
CA LEU A 5 8.34 -5.83 -28.40
C LEU A 5 8.64 -5.04 -27.11
N SER A 6 7.76 -5.12 -26.13
CA SER A 6 8.05 -4.75 -24.75
C SER A 6 8.98 -5.79 -24.14
N THR A 7 10.28 -5.51 -24.08
CA THR A 7 11.23 -6.28 -23.30
C THR A 7 11.12 -5.87 -21.82
N SER A 8 10.19 -6.48 -21.08
CA SER A 8 10.28 -6.47 -19.62
C SER A 8 11.32 -7.51 -19.21
N SER A 9 12.57 -7.10 -19.06
CA SER A 9 13.56 -7.93 -18.37
C SER A 9 13.16 -8.01 -16.90
N SER A 10 12.54 -9.11 -16.48
CA SER A 10 12.30 -9.36 -15.06
C SER A 10 13.65 -9.49 -14.35
N ILE A 11 14.01 -8.49 -13.56
CA ILE A 11 15.24 -8.54 -12.75
C ILE A 11 15.04 -9.64 -11.71
N SER A 12 15.74 -10.76 -11.87
CA SER A 12 15.64 -11.86 -10.91
C SER A 12 16.09 -11.40 -9.53
N ARG A 13 15.22 -11.60 -8.53
CA ARG A 13 15.52 -11.23 -7.15
C ARG A 13 16.68 -12.08 -6.64
N LYS A 14 17.75 -11.43 -6.21
CA LYS A 14 18.93 -12.07 -5.64
C LYS A 14 18.58 -12.63 -4.25
N LYS A 15 19.31 -13.67 -3.80
CA LYS A 15 19.09 -14.31 -2.48
C LYS A 15 19.47 -13.36 -1.34
N TYR A 16 20.53 -12.59 -1.57
CA TYR A 16 21.04 -11.57 -0.65
C TYR A 16 21.02 -10.21 -1.35
N ASP A 17 20.83 -9.15 -0.57
CA ASP A 17 20.93 -7.77 -1.03
C ASP A 17 22.40 -7.31 -0.99
N VAL A 18 23.14 -7.68 0.05
CA VAL A 18 24.52 -7.24 0.28
C VAL A 18 25.41 -8.42 0.66
N PHE A 19 26.58 -8.51 0.03
CA PHE A 19 27.71 -9.34 0.46
C PHE A 19 28.76 -8.45 1.14
N LEU A 20 29.19 -8.77 2.36
CA LEU A 20 30.29 -8.07 3.04
C LEU A 20 31.61 -8.79 2.82
N SER A 21 32.61 -8.11 2.25
CA SER A 21 34.01 -8.58 2.23
C SER A 21 34.85 -7.68 3.13
N PHE A 22 35.58 -8.29 4.06
CA PHE A 22 36.35 -7.57 5.07
C PHE A 22 37.45 -8.46 5.64
N ARG A 23 38.44 -7.86 6.32
CA ARG A 23 39.41 -8.61 7.11
C ARG A 23 38.84 -8.91 8.48
N GLY A 24 38.66 -10.21 8.77
CA GLY A 24 38.08 -10.69 10.02
C GLY A 24 38.82 -10.17 11.27
N GLU A 25 40.14 -10.24 11.27
CA GLU A 25 40.98 -9.79 12.40
C GLU A 25 40.83 -8.29 12.71
N ASP A 26 40.63 -7.46 11.68
CA ASP A 26 40.61 -6.01 11.85
C ASP A 26 39.23 -5.49 12.27
N THR A 27 38.17 -5.99 11.65
CA THR A 27 36.86 -5.32 11.69
C THR A 27 35.67 -6.17 12.14
N ARG A 28 35.83 -7.49 12.29
CA ARG A 28 34.70 -8.43 12.51
C ARG A 28 33.88 -8.11 13.75
N LYS A 29 34.53 -7.71 14.85
CA LYS A 29 33.89 -7.47 16.16
C LYS A 29 33.60 -5.98 16.44
N ASN A 30 33.89 -5.09 15.50
CA ASN A 30 33.69 -3.65 15.66
C ASN A 30 32.82 -3.08 14.51
N PHE A 31 33.37 -2.24 13.65
CA PHE A 31 32.74 -1.62 12.50
C PHE A 31 31.90 -2.57 11.64
N THR A 32 32.42 -3.75 11.27
CA THR A 32 31.69 -4.70 10.42
C THR A 32 30.49 -5.31 11.13
N ASP A 33 30.59 -5.54 12.44
CA ASP A 33 29.45 -6.03 13.24
C ASP A 33 28.34 -4.99 13.30
N HIS A 34 28.70 -3.73 13.58
CA HIS A 34 27.75 -2.62 13.63
C HIS A 34 27.11 -2.33 12.26
N LEU A 35 27.87 -2.40 11.17
CA LEU A 35 27.35 -2.24 9.81
C LEU A 35 26.40 -3.39 9.45
N TYR A 36 26.78 -4.64 9.74
CA TYR A 36 25.94 -5.81 9.49
C TYR A 36 24.60 -5.72 10.24
N ASP A 37 24.65 -5.36 11.53
CA ASP A 37 23.45 -5.21 12.34
C ASP A 37 22.56 -4.05 11.85
N ALA A 38 23.14 -2.91 11.48
CA ALA A 38 22.39 -1.77 10.95
C ALA A 38 21.70 -2.07 9.60
N LEU A 39 22.38 -2.82 8.71
CA LEU A 39 21.78 -3.31 7.46
C LEU A 39 20.61 -4.25 7.75
N LYS A 40 20.79 -5.20 8.68
CA LYS A 40 19.76 -6.16 9.09
C LYS A 40 18.54 -5.47 9.72
N ARG A 41 18.74 -4.50 10.61
CA ARG A 41 17.66 -3.69 11.20
C ARG A 41 16.87 -2.89 10.17
N SER A 42 17.51 -2.55 9.05
CA SER A 42 16.88 -1.84 7.93
C SER A 42 16.20 -2.79 6.93
N GLY A 43 16.09 -4.08 7.25
CA GLY A 43 15.45 -5.09 6.41
C GLY A 43 16.28 -5.52 5.20
N ILE A 44 17.58 -5.22 5.17
CA ILE A 44 18.49 -5.56 4.08
C ILE A 44 19.09 -6.94 4.36
N ILE A 45 18.81 -7.91 3.49
CA ILE A 45 19.27 -9.29 3.62
C ILE A 45 20.77 -9.33 3.31
N THR A 46 21.60 -9.40 4.34
CA THR A 46 23.05 -9.29 4.22
C THR A 46 23.73 -10.64 4.48
N PHE A 47 24.63 -11.04 3.60
CA PHE A 47 25.54 -12.16 3.83
C PHE A 47 26.83 -11.65 4.50
N ARG A 48 27.18 -12.28 5.62
CA ARG A 48 28.43 -12.11 6.35
C ARG A 48 29.01 -13.50 6.57
N ASP A 49 30.26 -13.68 6.18
CA ASP A 49 31.02 -14.93 6.31
C ASP A 49 31.19 -15.35 7.78
N ASP A 50 31.18 -16.67 8.03
CA ASP A 50 31.37 -17.30 9.34
C ASP A 50 32.86 -17.61 9.54
N PRO A 51 33.46 -17.41 10.73
CA PRO A 51 34.84 -17.80 11.02
C PRO A 51 35.17 -19.27 10.67
N LYS A 52 34.17 -20.17 10.71
CA LYS A 52 34.34 -21.59 10.33
C LYS A 52 34.55 -21.80 8.83
N LEU A 53 34.18 -20.81 8.00
CA LEU A 53 34.40 -20.83 6.56
C LEU A 53 35.79 -20.31 6.17
N GLU A 54 36.51 -19.65 7.10
CA GLU A 54 37.90 -19.19 6.93
C GLU A 54 38.93 -20.34 7.09
N THR A 55 38.60 -21.56 6.66
CA THR A 55 39.51 -22.72 6.77
C THR A 55 40.20 -22.97 5.43
N GLY A 56 41.39 -22.39 5.23
CA GLY A 56 42.19 -22.50 4.00
C GLY A 56 42.33 -21.18 3.23
N GLU A 57 42.98 -21.21 2.07
CA GLU A 57 43.27 -20.02 1.24
C GLU A 57 42.57 -20.05 -0.14
N GLU A 58 41.71 -21.06 -0.37
CA GLU A 58 40.82 -21.17 -1.52
C GLU A 58 39.38 -20.85 -1.12
N ILE A 59 38.69 -20.03 -1.92
CA ILE A 59 37.32 -19.61 -1.63
C ILE A 59 36.39 -20.83 -1.60
N ALA A 60 35.71 -21.04 -0.48
CA ALA A 60 34.68 -22.08 -0.39
C ALA A 60 33.61 -21.89 -1.48
N PRO A 61 33.15 -22.95 -2.17
CA PRO A 61 32.13 -22.86 -3.22
C PRO A 61 30.85 -22.13 -2.77
N GLU A 62 30.53 -22.22 -1.48
CA GLU A 62 29.41 -21.55 -0.83
C GLU A 62 29.54 -20.02 -0.85
N LEU A 63 30.76 -19.50 -0.71
CA LEU A 63 31.06 -18.07 -0.70
C LEU A 63 31.05 -17.48 -2.11
N LEU A 64 31.57 -18.21 -3.10
CA LEU A 64 31.40 -17.87 -4.53
C LEU A 64 29.92 -17.73 -4.90
N LYS A 65 29.11 -18.72 -4.47
CA LYS A 65 27.67 -18.71 -4.69
C LYS A 65 26.99 -17.53 -3.98
N ALA A 66 27.43 -17.18 -2.76
CA ALA A 66 26.90 -16.03 -2.04
C ALA A 66 27.19 -14.71 -2.79
N ILE A 67 28.39 -14.51 -3.33
CA ILE A 67 28.75 -13.33 -4.14
C ILE A 67 27.82 -13.25 -5.36
N GLN A 68 27.67 -14.34 -6.11
CA GLN A 68 26.82 -14.41 -7.32
C GLN A 68 25.33 -14.18 -7.02
N GLN A 69 24.88 -14.62 -5.85
CA GLN A 69 23.51 -14.49 -5.37
C GLN A 69 23.27 -13.20 -4.57
N SER A 70 24.20 -12.25 -4.59
CA SER A 70 24.05 -10.94 -3.97
C SER A 70 23.76 -9.84 -4.99
N TRP A 71 23.01 -8.80 -4.62
CA TRP A 71 22.78 -7.63 -5.48
C TRP A 71 24.02 -6.72 -5.56
N CYS A 72 24.73 -6.55 -4.45
CA CYS A 72 26.01 -5.84 -4.42
C CYS A 72 27.00 -6.47 -3.44
N SER A 73 28.28 -6.12 -3.59
CA SER A 73 29.31 -6.35 -2.59
C SER A 73 29.77 -5.03 -1.97
N VAL A 74 29.82 -4.98 -0.65
CA VAL A 74 30.42 -3.90 0.13
C VAL A 74 31.76 -4.40 0.65
N ILE A 75 32.84 -3.70 0.31
CA ILE A 75 34.21 -4.11 0.62
C ILE A 75 34.78 -3.15 1.64
N ILE A 76 35.21 -3.66 2.80
CA ILE A 76 35.74 -2.86 3.90
C ILE A 76 37.26 -3.01 3.87
N PHE A 77 37.92 -2.03 3.27
CA PHE A 77 39.37 -1.96 3.26
C PHE A 77 39.87 -1.43 4.60
N SER A 78 40.46 -2.33 5.37
CA SER A 78 41.21 -2.05 6.60
C SER A 78 42.71 -2.08 6.33
N GLU A 79 43.48 -1.61 7.30
CA GLU A 79 44.93 -1.45 7.20
C GLU A 79 45.66 -2.75 6.82
N THR A 80 45.20 -3.91 7.30
CA THR A 80 45.83 -5.20 7.00
C THR A 80 45.05 -6.07 6.00
N TYR A 81 44.05 -5.50 5.31
CA TYR A 81 43.19 -6.25 4.37
C TYR A 81 44.00 -7.04 3.33
N ALA A 82 45.03 -6.43 2.76
CA ALA A 82 45.87 -7.04 1.72
C ALA A 82 46.77 -8.19 2.24
N PHE A 83 46.98 -8.33 3.55
CA PHE A 83 47.76 -9.45 4.11
C PHE A 83 47.01 -10.78 4.05
N SER A 84 45.70 -10.76 3.87
CA SER A 84 44.90 -11.98 3.74
C SER A 84 44.76 -12.40 2.29
N GLY A 85 45.37 -13.54 1.93
CA GLY A 85 45.17 -14.17 0.62
C GLY A 85 43.70 -14.52 0.34
N TRP A 86 42.93 -14.83 1.40
CA TRP A 86 41.50 -15.05 1.32
C TRP A 86 40.74 -13.79 0.88
N CYS A 87 40.94 -12.66 1.59
CA CYS A 87 40.30 -11.39 1.23
C CYS A 87 40.66 -10.96 -0.20
N LEU A 88 41.90 -11.18 -0.64
CA LEU A 88 42.34 -10.89 -2.01
C LEU A 88 41.70 -11.82 -3.05
N ALA A 89 41.49 -13.10 -2.71
CA ALA A 89 40.76 -14.03 -3.56
C ALA A 89 39.29 -13.62 -3.71
N GLU A 90 38.59 -13.31 -2.61
CA GLU A 90 37.21 -12.79 -2.64
C GLU A 90 37.11 -11.54 -3.52
N LEU A 91 38.05 -10.60 -3.33
CA LEU A 91 38.11 -9.36 -4.10
C LEU A 91 38.23 -9.63 -5.60
N ALA A 92 39.07 -10.60 -5.98
CA ALA A 92 39.26 -10.99 -7.37
C ALA A 92 37.99 -11.60 -7.98
N GLU A 93 37.24 -12.40 -7.22
CA GLU A 93 35.95 -12.92 -7.66
C GLU A 93 34.91 -11.81 -7.80
N ILE A 94 34.82 -10.91 -6.82
CA ILE A 94 33.88 -9.76 -6.86
C ILE A 94 34.14 -8.91 -8.11
N VAL A 95 35.41 -8.66 -8.43
CA VAL A 95 35.81 -7.95 -9.65
C VAL A 95 35.42 -8.72 -10.91
N GLN A 96 35.59 -10.03 -10.93
CA GLN A 96 35.15 -10.88 -12.04
C GLN A 96 33.64 -10.79 -12.24
N GLN A 97 32.85 -10.92 -11.17
CA GLN A 97 31.39 -10.78 -11.20
C GLN A 97 30.94 -9.37 -11.62
N LYS A 98 31.67 -8.33 -11.20
CA LYS A 98 31.43 -6.94 -11.63
C LYS A 98 31.60 -6.78 -13.14
N ASN A 99 32.68 -7.33 -13.69
CA ASN A 99 33.02 -7.16 -15.11
C ASN A 99 32.10 -8.00 -16.02
N VAL A 100 31.72 -9.21 -15.59
CA VAL A 100 30.92 -10.15 -16.41
C VAL A 100 29.42 -9.91 -16.24
N ASN A 101 28.95 -9.75 -15.00
CA ASN A 101 27.52 -9.77 -14.66
C ASN A 101 26.99 -8.40 -14.19
N GLY A 102 27.79 -7.34 -14.28
CA GLY A 102 27.40 -5.99 -13.86
C GLY A 102 27.21 -5.83 -12.34
N HIS A 103 27.77 -6.75 -11.55
CA HIS A 103 27.68 -6.76 -10.09
C HIS A 103 28.09 -5.42 -9.48
N LYS A 104 27.27 -4.88 -8.57
CA LYS A 104 27.55 -3.58 -7.97
C LYS A 104 28.57 -3.71 -6.85
N VAL A 105 29.57 -2.83 -6.83
CA VAL A 105 30.66 -2.86 -5.86
C VAL A 105 30.79 -1.51 -5.18
N TYR A 106 30.83 -1.51 -3.85
CA TYR A 106 30.97 -0.31 -3.06
C TYR A 106 32.10 -0.44 -2.03
N PRO A 107 33.23 0.27 -2.23
CA PRO A 107 34.31 0.25 -1.25
C PRO A 107 34.05 1.20 -0.08
N ILE A 108 34.42 0.75 1.12
CA ILE A 108 34.54 1.52 2.36
C ILE A 108 36.02 1.53 2.73
N PHE A 109 36.56 2.73 2.95
CA PHE A 109 37.94 2.93 3.35
C PHE A 109 37.97 3.22 4.86
N TYR A 110 38.30 2.18 5.64
CA TYR A 110 38.28 2.19 7.10
C TYR A 110 39.71 2.45 7.63
N TYR A 111 40.00 3.70 7.97
CA TYR A 111 41.33 4.20 8.35
C TYR A 111 42.44 3.89 7.33
N VAL A 112 42.08 3.84 6.04
CA VAL A 112 43.03 3.63 4.93
C VAL A 112 42.85 4.72 3.88
N ASP A 113 43.95 5.23 3.33
CA ASP A 113 43.90 6.11 2.16
C ASP A 113 43.72 5.25 0.89
N PRO A 114 42.68 5.50 0.07
CA PRO A 114 42.52 4.85 -1.23
C PRO A 114 43.76 4.95 -2.12
N SER A 115 44.57 5.99 -1.97
CA SER A 115 45.77 6.21 -2.76
C SER A 115 46.83 5.13 -2.51
N ASP A 116 46.92 4.62 -1.28
CA ASP A 116 47.87 3.56 -0.90
C ASP A 116 47.44 2.22 -1.49
N LEU A 117 46.12 1.95 -1.51
CA LEU A 117 45.54 0.77 -2.17
C LEU A 117 45.70 0.84 -3.70
N ARG A 118 45.48 2.01 -4.31
CA ARG A 118 45.59 2.20 -5.76
C ARG A 118 47.02 2.05 -6.25
N LYS A 119 47.95 2.73 -5.58
CA LYS A 119 49.38 2.76 -5.92
C LYS A 119 50.14 1.57 -5.34
N GLN A 120 49.48 0.76 -4.49
CA GLN A 120 50.04 -0.41 -3.83
C GLN A 120 51.31 -0.08 -3.05
N LYS A 121 51.23 0.94 -2.19
CA LYS A 121 52.34 1.46 -1.38
C LYS A 121 52.16 1.12 0.10
N GLU A 122 53.20 1.38 0.89
CA GLU A 122 53.20 1.20 2.34
C GLU A 122 52.84 -0.25 2.73
N LYS A 123 51.86 -0.44 3.63
CA LYS A 123 51.43 -1.76 4.09
C LYS A 123 50.91 -2.67 2.98
N VAL A 124 50.41 -2.11 1.88
CA VAL A 124 49.97 -2.90 0.72
C VAL A 124 51.17 -3.50 -0.02
N GLU A 125 52.26 -2.73 -0.14
CA GLU A 125 53.52 -3.18 -0.74
C GLU A 125 54.14 -4.32 0.09
N GLU A 126 54.19 -4.14 1.41
CA GLU A 126 54.66 -5.16 2.35
C GLU A 126 53.83 -6.45 2.28
N ALA A 127 52.50 -6.33 2.18
CA ALA A 127 51.60 -7.47 2.05
C ALA A 127 51.87 -8.27 0.79
N PHE A 128 52.01 -7.60 -0.36
CA PHE A 128 52.31 -8.29 -1.61
C PHE A 128 53.71 -8.89 -1.66
N ALA A 129 54.73 -8.26 -1.04
CA ALA A 129 56.06 -8.87 -0.92
C ALA A 129 56.00 -10.22 -0.17
N LYS A 130 55.20 -10.30 0.91
CA LYS A 130 54.98 -11.57 1.64
C LYS A 130 54.27 -12.61 0.79
N HIS A 131 53.26 -12.21 0.01
CA HIS A 131 52.57 -13.13 -0.90
C HIS A 131 53.48 -13.60 -2.04
N GLU A 132 54.35 -12.74 -2.58
CA GLU A 132 55.34 -13.11 -3.59
C GLU A 132 56.37 -14.10 -3.07
N GLU A 133 56.79 -13.96 -1.81
CA GLU A 133 57.67 -14.94 -1.16
C GLU A 133 56.96 -16.28 -0.91
N ARG A 134 55.68 -16.25 -0.53
CA ARG A 134 54.89 -17.45 -0.22
C ARG A 134 54.46 -18.21 -1.48
N TYR A 135 54.18 -17.50 -2.56
CA TYR A 135 53.61 -18.03 -3.81
C TYR A 135 54.52 -17.76 -5.01
N LYS A 136 55.82 -18.09 -4.89
CA LYS A 136 56.86 -17.79 -5.91
C LYS A 136 56.51 -18.31 -7.32
N GLU A 137 55.74 -19.39 -7.40
CA GLU A 137 55.36 -20.05 -8.65
C GLU A 137 53.99 -19.59 -9.20
N GLU A 138 53.16 -18.89 -8.41
CA GLU A 138 51.81 -18.45 -8.80
C GLU A 138 51.77 -16.95 -9.16
N LYS A 139 52.69 -16.49 -10.00
CA LYS A 139 52.80 -15.06 -10.38
C LYS A 139 51.49 -14.48 -10.95
N ASP A 140 50.76 -15.27 -11.73
CA ASP A 140 49.49 -14.86 -12.34
C ASP A 140 48.40 -14.57 -11.30
N ARG A 141 48.37 -15.33 -10.21
CA ARG A 141 47.43 -15.12 -9.09
C ARG A 141 47.70 -13.80 -8.39
N ILE A 142 48.96 -13.53 -8.08
CA ILE A 142 49.39 -12.27 -7.45
C ILE A 142 49.04 -11.09 -8.36
N GLN A 143 49.30 -11.21 -9.67
CA GLN A 143 48.95 -10.16 -10.62
C GLN A 143 47.42 -9.94 -10.69
N LYS A 144 46.61 -11.01 -10.64
CA LYS A 144 45.15 -10.90 -10.57
C LYS A 144 44.70 -10.15 -9.32
N TRP A 145 45.30 -10.44 -8.17
CA TRP A 145 45.02 -9.74 -6.90
C TRP A 145 45.39 -8.26 -6.96
N ARG A 146 46.60 -7.93 -7.43
CA ARG A 146 47.06 -6.55 -7.64
C ARG A 146 46.09 -5.77 -8.53
N ASN A 147 45.70 -6.35 -9.68
CA ASN A 147 44.77 -5.72 -10.61
C ASN A 147 43.39 -5.49 -9.98
N SER A 148 42.88 -6.48 -9.25
CA SER A 148 41.56 -6.41 -8.60
C SER A 148 41.53 -5.33 -7.52
N LEU A 149 42.59 -5.25 -6.71
CA LEU A 149 42.74 -4.22 -5.68
C LEU A 149 42.75 -2.82 -6.27
N THR A 150 43.59 -2.58 -7.29
CA THR A 150 43.64 -1.29 -7.97
C THR A 150 42.29 -0.94 -8.61
N GLN A 151 41.61 -1.91 -9.24
CA GLN A 151 40.32 -1.66 -9.89
C GLN A 151 39.23 -1.24 -8.89
N VAL A 152 39.14 -1.89 -7.73
CA VAL A 152 38.15 -1.55 -6.70
C VAL A 152 38.52 -0.25 -5.99
N ALA A 153 39.80 -0.04 -5.68
CA ALA A 153 40.25 1.19 -5.03
C ALA A 153 39.99 2.45 -5.90
N ASN A 154 39.92 2.30 -7.23
CA ASN A 154 39.53 3.36 -8.16
C ASN A 154 38.03 3.69 -8.17
N ILE A 155 37.18 2.85 -7.56
CA ILE A 155 35.74 3.14 -7.43
C ILE A 155 35.55 4.23 -6.37
N LYS A 156 34.60 5.15 -6.61
CA LYS A 156 34.18 6.12 -5.60
C LYS A 156 33.55 5.38 -4.42
N GLY A 157 34.22 5.41 -3.26
CA GLY A 157 33.78 4.77 -2.03
C GLY A 157 33.39 5.74 -0.93
N TRP A 158 33.17 5.20 0.26
CA TRP A 158 32.96 5.97 1.47
C TRP A 158 34.23 5.98 2.33
N HIS A 159 34.56 7.15 2.88
CA HIS A 159 35.75 7.33 3.72
C HIS A 159 35.31 7.67 5.14
N LEU A 160 35.75 6.89 6.14
CA LEU A 160 35.40 7.14 7.53
C LEU A 160 36.04 8.44 8.05
N HIS A 161 37.35 8.62 7.83
CA HIS A 161 38.13 9.77 8.32
C HIS A 161 37.82 10.09 9.80
N ASN A 162 37.71 11.37 10.17
CA ASN A 162 37.43 11.83 11.54
C ASN A 162 35.92 11.87 11.88
N ARG A 163 35.08 11.05 11.23
CA ARG A 163 33.63 11.00 11.52
C ARG A 163 33.30 9.96 12.58
N HIS A 164 32.18 10.15 13.27
CA HIS A 164 31.62 9.11 14.13
C HIS A 164 31.13 7.93 13.28
N GLU A 165 31.55 6.71 13.64
CA GLU A 165 31.19 5.49 12.92
C GLU A 165 29.68 5.26 12.82
N SER A 166 28.93 5.61 13.86
CA SER A 166 27.47 5.45 13.92
C SER A 166 26.76 6.27 12.83
N GLU A 167 27.13 7.54 12.67
CA GLU A 167 26.60 8.41 11.61
C GLU A 167 27.01 7.91 10.23
N PHE A 168 28.28 7.50 10.10
CA PHE A 168 28.82 6.99 8.85
C PHE A 168 28.13 5.71 8.37
N ILE A 169 27.88 4.76 9.29
CA ILE A 169 27.10 3.55 9.03
C ILE A 169 25.66 3.92 8.62
N GLY A 170 25.03 4.86 9.34
CA GLY A 170 23.69 5.34 9.01
C GLY A 170 23.58 5.87 7.58
N ASP A 171 24.57 6.65 7.12
CA ASP A 171 24.64 7.16 5.74
C ASP A 171 24.80 6.05 4.70
N ILE A 172 25.63 5.05 4.99
CA ILE A 172 25.85 3.89 4.10
C ILE A 172 24.55 3.11 3.94
N VAL A 173 23.90 2.76 5.05
CA VAL A 173 22.65 2.00 5.08
C VAL A 173 21.55 2.74 4.31
N LYS A 174 21.38 4.05 4.54
CA LYS A 174 20.44 4.90 3.79
C LYS A 174 20.70 4.86 2.28
N LYS A 175 21.96 5.01 1.87
CA LYS A 175 22.34 5.00 0.45
C LYS A 175 22.13 3.64 -0.21
N ILE A 176 22.45 2.55 0.48
CA ILE A 176 22.22 1.19 -0.02
C ILE A 176 20.72 0.92 -0.15
N SER A 177 19.94 1.24 0.89
CA SER A 177 18.48 1.10 0.89
C SER A 177 17.84 1.86 -0.28
N ALA A 178 18.22 3.12 -0.51
CA ALA A 178 17.72 3.91 -1.62
C ALA A 178 18.01 3.27 -2.99
N LYS A 179 19.21 2.70 -3.18
CA LYS A 179 19.57 2.02 -4.43
C LYS A 179 18.87 0.68 -4.64
N LEU A 180 18.61 -0.06 -3.56
CA LEU A 180 17.79 -1.28 -3.62
C LEU A 180 16.36 -0.95 -4.04
N CYS A 181 15.75 0.10 -3.47
CA CYS A 181 14.43 0.57 -3.87
C CYS A 181 14.37 1.02 -5.34
N GLN A 182 15.45 1.61 -5.87
CA GLN A 182 15.54 1.97 -7.30
C GLN A 182 15.69 0.74 -8.20
N THR A 183 16.41 -0.30 -7.74
CA THR A 183 16.66 -1.50 -8.56
C THR A 183 15.47 -2.45 -8.57
N TYR A 184 14.76 -2.55 -7.46
CA TYR A 184 13.56 -3.35 -7.30
C TYR A 184 12.36 -2.41 -7.04
N PRO A 185 11.93 -1.63 -8.04
CA PRO A 185 10.72 -0.84 -7.89
C PRO A 185 9.57 -1.80 -7.59
N ILE A 186 8.73 -1.46 -6.62
CA ILE A 186 7.48 -2.19 -6.39
C ILE A 186 6.72 -2.14 -7.72
N VAL A 187 6.51 -3.32 -8.31
CA VAL A 187 5.84 -3.52 -9.59
C VAL A 187 4.54 -2.71 -9.60
N GLN A 188 4.52 -1.64 -10.39
CA GLN A 188 3.36 -0.73 -10.52
C GLN A 188 2.33 -1.25 -11.53
N ASP A 189 2.54 -2.43 -12.12
CA ASP A 189 1.83 -2.90 -13.31
C ASP A 189 0.33 -3.14 -13.12
N GLU A 190 -0.18 -3.15 -11.88
CA GLU A 190 -1.61 -3.40 -11.63
C GLU A 190 -2.47 -2.14 -11.46
N LEU A 191 -1.89 -0.94 -11.44
CA LEU A 191 -2.59 0.27 -11.02
C LEU A 191 -3.27 0.99 -12.20
N VAL A 192 -4.53 0.65 -12.46
CA VAL A 192 -5.32 1.19 -13.58
C VAL A 192 -6.03 2.50 -13.22
N GLY A 193 -5.83 3.55 -14.01
CA GLY A 193 -6.60 4.80 -13.93
C GLY A 193 -6.29 5.68 -12.72
N ILE A 194 -5.09 5.52 -12.14
CA ILE A 194 -4.71 6.14 -10.87
C ILE A 194 -3.87 7.43 -11.04
N SER A 195 -3.17 7.62 -12.17
CA SER A 195 -2.21 8.73 -12.35
C SER A 195 -2.80 10.12 -12.08
N LEU A 196 -3.92 10.49 -12.73
CA LEU A 196 -4.59 11.78 -12.51
C LEU A 196 -5.03 11.96 -11.05
N ARG A 197 -5.48 10.90 -10.39
CA ARG A 197 -5.91 10.95 -8.99
C ARG A 197 -4.74 11.18 -8.05
N LEU A 198 -3.59 10.61 -8.36
CA LEU A 198 -2.36 10.83 -7.61
C LEU A 198 -1.87 12.26 -7.79
N GLU A 199 -1.91 12.81 -9.01
CA GLU A 199 -1.53 14.21 -9.25
C GLU A 199 -2.38 15.19 -8.42
N GLU A 200 -3.71 15.00 -8.44
CA GLU A 200 -4.63 15.79 -7.60
C GLU A 200 -4.32 15.63 -6.10
N LEU A 201 -4.08 14.40 -5.64
CA LEU A 201 -3.77 14.11 -4.24
C LEU A 201 -2.40 14.68 -3.83
N TYR A 202 -1.41 14.62 -4.71
CA TYR A 202 -0.07 15.19 -4.50
C TYR A 202 -0.10 16.70 -4.38
N SER A 203 -0.90 17.36 -5.21
CA SER A 203 -1.14 18.81 -5.10
C SER A 203 -1.70 19.18 -3.72
N LYS A 204 -2.66 18.41 -3.19
CA LYS A 204 -3.23 18.65 -1.86
C LYS A 204 -2.22 18.41 -0.72
N ILE A 205 -1.47 17.31 -0.80
CA ILE A 205 -0.45 16.97 0.20
C ILE A 205 0.68 18.01 0.24
N ASN A 206 1.01 18.60 -0.92
CA ASN A 206 1.96 19.69 -1.09
C ASN A 206 3.29 19.45 -0.37
N ILE A 207 4.08 18.50 -0.87
CA ILE A 207 5.40 18.20 -0.30
C ILE A 207 6.34 19.39 -0.53
N GLY A 208 7.05 19.81 0.52
CA GLY A 208 8.08 20.86 0.43
C GLY A 208 7.77 22.09 1.29
N GLU A 209 6.52 22.26 1.70
CA GLU A 209 6.14 23.29 2.68
C GLU A 209 6.54 22.90 4.10
N ASP A 210 7.04 23.88 4.85
CA ASP A 210 7.41 23.77 6.26
C ASP A 210 6.19 23.91 7.20
N ASP A 211 5.13 23.15 6.91
CA ASP A 211 3.90 23.05 7.71
C ASP A 211 3.64 21.60 8.17
N VAL A 212 2.73 21.43 9.13
CA VAL A 212 2.14 20.12 9.46
C VAL A 212 0.78 20.05 8.80
N ARG A 213 0.64 19.14 7.84
CA ARG A 213 -0.57 19.01 7.02
C ARG A 213 -1.26 17.67 7.20
N ILE A 214 -2.55 17.72 7.46
CA ILE A 214 -3.44 16.57 7.59
C ILE A 214 -4.38 16.57 6.39
N ILE A 215 -4.39 15.49 5.62
CA ILE A 215 -5.22 15.31 4.42
C ILE A 215 -6.17 14.14 4.64
N GLY A 216 -7.45 14.37 4.41
CA GLY A 216 -8.46 13.30 4.41
C GLY A 216 -8.71 12.74 3.02
N ILE A 217 -8.79 11.42 2.87
CA ILE A 217 -9.30 10.74 1.68
C ILE A 217 -10.66 10.15 2.04
N CYS A 218 -11.74 10.70 1.49
CA CYS A 218 -13.11 10.38 1.89
C CYS A 218 -13.97 9.86 0.73
N GLY A 219 -14.71 8.78 0.96
CA GLY A 219 -15.60 8.22 -0.05
C GLY A 219 -16.21 6.88 0.34
N MET A 220 -17.09 6.37 -0.52
CA MET A 220 -17.81 5.11 -0.36
C MET A 220 -16.86 3.90 -0.13
N GLY A 221 -17.36 2.85 0.51
CA GLY A 221 -16.66 1.55 0.58
C GLY A 221 -16.28 1.03 -0.82
N GLY A 222 -15.10 0.45 -0.95
CA GLY A 222 -14.64 -0.16 -2.21
C GLY A 222 -14.14 0.80 -3.30
N ILE A 223 -14.14 2.12 -3.07
CA ILE A 223 -13.73 3.13 -4.07
C ILE A 223 -12.20 3.23 -4.31
N GLY A 224 -11.39 2.54 -3.51
CA GLY A 224 -9.92 2.54 -3.64
C GLY A 224 -9.16 3.54 -2.77
N LYS A 225 -9.74 4.02 -1.65
CA LYS A 225 -9.07 4.97 -0.73
C LYS A 225 -7.76 4.41 -0.15
N THR A 226 -7.82 3.21 0.40
CA THR A 226 -6.67 2.49 0.96
C THR A 226 -5.57 2.30 -0.08
N THR A 227 -5.95 1.94 -1.31
CA THR A 227 -5.02 1.78 -2.43
C THR A 227 -4.30 3.09 -2.75
N LEU A 228 -5.03 4.20 -2.87
CA LEU A 228 -4.43 5.53 -3.10
C LEU A 228 -3.47 5.91 -1.97
N ALA A 229 -3.91 5.76 -0.72
CA ALA A 229 -3.09 6.08 0.45
C ALA A 229 -1.80 5.24 0.51
N ARG A 230 -1.89 3.95 0.14
CA ARG A 230 -0.74 3.03 0.10
C ARG A 230 0.27 3.39 -0.97
N ILE A 231 -0.19 3.81 -2.16
CA ILE A 231 0.69 4.25 -3.24
C ILE A 231 1.43 5.52 -2.84
N VAL A 232 0.69 6.50 -2.31
CA VAL A 232 1.27 7.75 -1.79
C VAL A 232 2.28 7.43 -0.70
N TYR A 233 1.92 6.61 0.28
CA TYR A 233 2.84 6.18 1.35
C TYR A 233 4.14 5.62 0.77
N THR A 234 4.03 4.69 -0.18
CA THR A 234 5.17 4.01 -0.78
C THR A 234 6.08 4.98 -1.54
N GLN A 235 5.51 5.85 -2.37
CA GLN A 235 6.27 6.78 -3.20
C GLN A 235 6.87 7.93 -2.38
N MET A 236 6.17 8.39 -1.34
CA MET A 236 6.59 9.53 -0.53
C MET A 236 7.53 9.17 0.62
N SER A 237 7.44 7.95 1.15
CA SER A 237 8.22 7.45 2.28
C SER A 237 9.71 7.85 2.30
N PRO A 238 10.45 7.86 1.17
CA PRO A 238 11.87 8.25 1.15
C PRO A 238 12.16 9.70 1.57
N HIS A 239 11.16 10.59 1.54
CA HIS A 239 11.33 12.03 1.84
C HIS A 239 11.16 12.38 3.32
N PHE A 240 10.90 11.39 4.18
CA PHE A 240 10.57 11.58 5.59
C PHE A 240 11.52 10.77 6.49
N GLU A 241 11.78 11.28 7.69
CA GLU A 241 12.67 10.65 8.67
C GLU A 241 11.99 9.52 9.44
N GLY A 242 10.67 9.55 9.49
CA GLY A 242 9.82 8.56 10.14
C GLY A 242 8.59 8.29 9.29
N LYS A 243 8.14 7.04 9.29
CA LYS A 243 6.99 6.65 8.48
C LYS A 243 6.17 5.59 9.19
N SER A 244 4.85 5.69 9.07
CA SER A 244 3.94 4.67 9.57
C SER A 244 2.72 4.54 8.68
N PHE A 245 2.33 3.28 8.44
CA PHE A 245 1.05 2.92 7.86
C PHE A 245 0.29 2.09 8.90
N VAL A 246 -0.75 2.68 9.46
CA VAL A 246 -1.64 2.04 10.43
C VAL A 246 -2.90 1.60 9.68
N ALA A 247 -2.93 0.31 9.32
CA ALA A 247 -4.01 -0.29 8.56
C ALA A 247 -5.24 -0.62 9.44
N ASP A 248 -6.42 -0.62 8.83
CA ASP A 248 -7.66 -1.20 9.38
C ASP A 248 -8.02 -0.72 10.80
N ILE A 249 -7.88 0.58 11.06
CA ILE A 249 -8.00 1.18 12.40
C ILE A 249 -9.34 0.85 13.05
N ARG A 250 -10.47 0.96 12.32
CA ARG A 250 -11.79 0.57 12.84
C ARG A 250 -11.80 -0.86 13.37
N GLU A 251 -11.28 -1.80 12.59
CA GLU A 251 -11.37 -3.22 12.93
C GLU A 251 -10.47 -3.55 14.13
N VAL A 252 -9.24 -3.03 14.11
CA VAL A 252 -8.27 -3.26 15.18
C VAL A 252 -8.71 -2.57 16.47
N SER A 253 -9.25 -1.35 16.41
CA SER A 253 -9.70 -0.64 17.62
C SER A 253 -10.88 -1.35 18.28
N ASN A 254 -11.84 -1.86 17.49
CA ASN A 254 -12.98 -2.60 18.00
C ASN A 254 -12.59 -3.94 18.65
N LYS A 255 -11.55 -4.60 18.14
CA LYS A 255 -11.09 -5.91 18.65
C LYS A 255 -10.08 -5.79 19.80
N CYS A 256 -9.15 -4.84 19.71
CA CYS A 256 -7.95 -4.79 20.54
C CYS A 256 -7.77 -3.45 21.28
N GLY A 257 -8.63 -2.47 21.04
CA GLY A 257 -8.50 -1.11 21.59
C GLY A 257 -7.46 -0.24 20.89
N LEU A 258 -7.22 0.97 21.43
CA LEU A 258 -6.36 1.99 20.81
C LEU A 258 -4.88 1.89 21.20
N VAL A 259 -4.56 1.29 22.34
CA VAL A 259 -3.18 1.14 22.82
C VAL A 259 -2.30 0.36 21.82
N PRO A 260 -2.74 -0.77 21.22
CA PRO A 260 -1.96 -1.46 20.20
C PRO A 260 -1.67 -0.60 18.97
N LEU A 261 -2.62 0.24 18.54
CA LEU A 261 -2.45 1.14 17.40
C LEU A 261 -1.41 2.24 17.69
N GLN A 262 -1.42 2.80 18.90
CA GLN A 262 -0.39 3.76 19.33
C GLN A 262 1.00 3.12 19.36
N LYS A 263 1.09 1.86 19.85
CA LYS A 263 2.36 1.11 19.85
C LYS A 263 2.85 0.82 18.44
N GLN A 264 1.95 0.45 17.52
CA GLN A 264 2.27 0.22 16.11
C GLN A 264 2.76 1.51 15.43
N LEU A 265 2.09 2.65 15.66
CA LEU A 265 2.51 3.94 15.13
C LEU A 265 3.94 4.28 15.57
N LEU A 266 4.21 4.16 16.87
CA LEU A 266 5.51 4.46 17.45
C LEU A 266 6.61 3.49 16.98
N SER A 267 6.34 2.19 16.96
CA SER A 267 7.35 1.18 16.57
C SER A 267 7.72 1.26 15.09
N GLN A 268 6.79 1.63 14.21
CA GLN A 268 7.11 1.84 12.79
C GLN A 268 7.96 3.09 12.57
N ILE A 269 7.74 4.16 13.34
CA ILE A 269 8.52 5.41 13.24
C ILE A 269 9.87 5.31 13.96
N LEU A 270 9.93 4.53 15.05
CA LEU A 270 11.08 4.38 15.96
C LEU A 270 11.36 2.87 16.20
N PRO A 271 11.86 2.15 15.19
CA PRO A 271 12.01 0.69 15.25
C PRO A 271 12.97 0.19 16.34
N ASP A 272 13.96 1.00 16.73
CA ASP A 272 14.94 0.65 17.77
C ASP A 272 14.44 0.92 19.21
N LYS A 273 13.15 1.26 19.39
CA LYS A 273 12.58 1.62 20.70
C LYS A 273 11.43 0.70 21.07
N CYS A 274 11.48 0.20 22.30
CA CYS A 274 10.35 -0.50 22.92
C CYS A 274 9.49 0.50 23.69
N PHE A 275 8.17 0.43 23.48
CA PHE A 275 7.21 1.31 24.14
C PHE A 275 6.33 0.49 25.07
N ASN A 276 6.60 0.60 26.37
CA ASN A 276 5.81 -0.04 27.41
C ASN A 276 4.92 1.02 28.08
N PHE A 277 3.68 1.08 27.62
CA PHE A 277 2.59 1.82 28.24
C PHE A 277 1.31 0.99 28.21
N PHE A 278 0.40 1.27 29.13
CA PHE A 278 -0.77 0.42 29.39
C PHE A 278 -2.11 1.13 29.13
N ASN A 279 -2.08 2.44 28.90
CA ASN A 279 -3.28 3.21 28.60
C ASN A 279 -3.03 4.26 27.49
N VAL A 280 -4.14 4.77 26.96
CA VAL A 280 -4.14 5.69 25.82
C VAL A 280 -3.49 7.03 26.15
N HIS A 281 -3.61 7.52 27.39
CA HIS A 281 -3.08 8.82 27.81
C HIS A 281 -1.55 8.81 27.88
N GLU A 282 -0.96 7.74 28.41
CA GLU A 282 0.49 7.52 28.36
C GLU A 282 0.98 7.44 26.92
N GLY A 283 0.28 6.69 26.07
CA GLY A 283 0.58 6.60 24.63
C GLY A 283 0.58 7.98 23.96
N ASN A 284 -0.43 8.80 24.22
CA ASN A 284 -0.55 10.17 23.70
C ASN A 284 0.64 11.05 24.11
N ALA A 285 1.04 11.00 25.39
CA ALA A 285 2.17 11.78 25.90
C ALA A 285 3.49 11.37 25.21
N ILE A 286 3.69 10.06 25.00
CA ILE A 286 4.87 9.53 24.32
C ILE A 286 4.87 9.93 22.83
N ILE A 287 3.74 9.80 22.13
CA ILE A 287 3.59 10.20 20.72
C ILE A 287 3.93 11.68 20.56
N SER A 288 3.25 12.54 21.32
CA SER A 288 3.47 14.00 21.33
C SER A 288 4.95 14.34 21.55
N HIS A 289 5.57 13.78 22.59
CA HIS A 289 6.96 14.09 22.92
C HIS A 289 7.94 13.59 21.86
N ARG A 290 7.77 12.36 21.36
CA ARG A 290 8.73 11.73 20.45
C ARG A 290 8.62 12.20 19.00
N LEU A 291 7.41 12.54 18.56
CA LEU A 291 7.17 12.92 17.16
C LEU A 291 7.27 14.44 16.92
N SER A 292 7.24 15.27 17.99
CA SER A 292 7.36 16.73 17.88
C SER A 292 8.65 17.22 17.21
N SER A 293 9.72 16.41 17.28
CA SER A 293 11.03 16.73 16.71
C SER A 293 11.39 15.90 15.47
N LYS A 294 10.42 15.21 14.85
CA LYS A 294 10.66 14.34 13.69
C LYS A 294 9.72 14.66 12.54
N LYS A 295 10.29 14.77 11.34
CA LYS A 295 9.54 14.93 10.10
C LYS A 295 8.98 13.58 9.67
N VAL A 296 7.67 13.38 9.81
CA VAL A 296 7.03 12.08 9.59
C VAL A 296 5.98 12.06 8.49
N LEU A 297 5.82 10.89 7.87
CA LEU A 297 4.69 10.53 7.01
C LEU A 297 3.84 9.47 7.71
N VAL A 298 2.62 9.82 8.10
CA VAL A 298 1.70 8.90 8.78
C VAL A 298 0.46 8.67 7.93
N VAL A 299 0.10 7.42 7.69
CA VAL A 299 -1.17 7.04 7.08
C VAL A 299 -2.03 6.29 8.09
N LEU A 300 -3.24 6.79 8.30
CA LEU A 300 -4.26 6.22 9.16
C LEU A 300 -5.41 5.71 8.29
N ASP A 301 -5.52 4.40 8.15
CA ASP A 301 -6.46 3.77 7.23
C ASP A 301 -7.75 3.30 7.94
N ASP A 302 -8.89 3.52 7.30
CA ASP A 302 -10.25 3.16 7.72
C ASP A 302 -10.64 3.72 9.10
N VAL A 303 -10.44 5.03 9.27
CA VAL A 303 -10.86 5.77 10.47
C VAL A 303 -12.37 6.03 10.45
N ASP A 304 -13.09 5.64 11.50
CA ASP A 304 -14.54 5.84 11.64
C ASP A 304 -14.98 6.52 12.95
N ASN A 305 -14.05 6.79 13.87
CA ASN A 305 -14.31 7.48 15.13
C ASN A 305 -13.31 8.62 15.37
N VAL A 306 -13.81 9.79 15.82
CA VAL A 306 -12.96 10.95 16.15
C VAL A 306 -11.91 10.64 17.23
N GLN A 307 -12.18 9.68 18.12
CA GLN A 307 -11.22 9.23 19.13
C GLN A 307 -9.98 8.61 18.51
N HIS A 308 -10.08 8.00 17.32
CA HIS A 308 -8.91 7.47 16.61
C HIS A 308 -7.93 8.60 16.28
N LEU A 309 -8.44 9.73 15.77
CA LEU A 309 -7.62 10.91 15.46
C LEU A 309 -7.09 11.58 16.73
N LYS A 310 -7.92 11.73 17.76
CA LYS A 310 -7.48 12.31 19.05
C LYS A 310 -6.35 11.50 19.71
N CYS A 311 -6.30 10.18 19.50
CA CYS A 311 -5.31 9.31 20.16
C CYS A 311 -4.07 9.00 19.30
N LEU A 312 -4.17 9.12 17.98
CA LEU A 312 -3.06 8.82 17.06
C LEU A 312 -2.41 10.08 16.48
N VAL A 313 -3.17 11.17 16.34
CA VAL A 313 -2.71 12.44 15.77
C VAL A 313 -2.70 13.55 16.83
N GLY A 314 -3.68 13.57 17.73
CA GLY A 314 -3.71 14.49 18.86
C GLY A 314 -3.81 15.96 18.45
N LYS A 315 -2.74 16.73 18.63
CA LYS A 315 -2.63 18.14 18.22
C LYS A 315 -1.54 18.28 17.17
N ARG A 316 -1.55 19.37 16.40
CA ARG A 316 -0.56 19.60 15.33
C ARG A 316 0.88 19.71 15.84
N ASP A 317 1.06 20.20 17.06
CA ASP A 317 2.35 20.31 17.75
C ASP A 317 2.96 18.96 18.15
N TRP A 318 2.23 17.85 17.96
CA TRP A 318 2.77 16.50 18.11
C TRP A 318 3.74 16.11 16.99
N PHE A 319 3.82 16.89 15.91
CA PHE A 319 4.65 16.59 14.75
C PHE A 319 5.53 17.79 14.39
N SER A 320 6.73 17.53 13.87
CA SER A 320 7.59 18.62 13.41
C SER A 320 7.11 19.18 12.07
N LEU A 321 7.59 20.39 11.74
CA LEU A 321 7.38 20.99 10.43
C LEU A 321 7.79 20.05 9.28
N GLY A 322 7.06 20.14 8.17
CA GLY A 322 7.21 19.27 7.02
C GLY A 322 6.53 17.91 7.15
N SER A 323 5.88 17.60 8.28
CA SER A 323 5.16 16.34 8.48
C SER A 323 3.86 16.28 7.69
N ARG A 324 3.50 15.08 7.22
CA ARG A 324 2.29 14.82 6.44
C ARG A 324 1.51 13.66 7.05
N ILE A 325 0.24 13.89 7.34
CA ILE A 325 -0.66 12.88 7.89
C ILE A 325 -1.80 12.67 6.91
N ILE A 326 -2.04 11.44 6.50
CA ILE A 326 -3.10 11.05 5.56
C ILE A 326 -4.09 10.17 6.30
N VAL A 327 -5.37 10.52 6.23
CA VAL A 327 -6.45 9.79 6.89
C VAL A 327 -7.41 9.26 5.84
N THR A 328 -7.68 7.97 5.79
CA THR A 328 -8.77 7.44 4.96
C THR A 328 -10.01 7.21 5.81
N THR A 329 -11.18 7.60 5.28
CA THR A 329 -12.46 7.42 5.97
C THR A 329 -13.62 7.32 5.00
N ARG A 330 -14.77 6.87 5.49
CA ARG A 330 -16.06 6.92 4.81
C ARG A 330 -16.90 8.11 5.26
N ASP A 331 -16.49 8.79 6.32
CA ASP A 331 -17.27 9.83 7.00
C ASP A 331 -16.56 11.19 6.94
N GLU A 332 -17.07 12.06 6.07
CA GLU A 332 -16.57 13.44 5.93
C GLU A 332 -16.83 14.29 7.17
N HIS A 333 -17.90 14.01 7.93
CA HIS A 333 -18.20 14.73 9.15
C HIS A 333 -17.05 14.58 10.16
N LEU A 334 -16.51 13.37 10.27
CA LEU A 334 -15.38 13.07 11.13
C LEU A 334 -14.19 13.97 10.80
N LEU A 335 -13.84 14.11 9.51
CA LEU A 335 -12.73 14.96 9.06
C LEU A 335 -12.96 16.44 9.40
N ARG A 336 -14.18 16.94 9.16
CA ARG A 336 -14.56 18.32 9.46
C ARG A 336 -14.53 18.61 10.95
N SER A 337 -15.06 17.69 11.76
CA SER A 337 -15.10 17.82 13.22
C SER A 337 -13.70 17.90 13.85
N TYR A 338 -12.71 17.25 13.23
CA TYR A 338 -11.32 17.27 13.65
C TYR A 338 -10.49 18.42 13.05
N ARG A 339 -11.04 19.20 12.09
CA ARG A 339 -10.40 20.35 11.43
C ARG A 339 -9.14 19.99 10.61
N ILE A 340 -9.32 19.02 9.71
CA ILE A 340 -8.34 18.63 8.70
C ILE A 340 -8.14 19.72 7.64
N ASP A 341 -6.96 19.81 7.05
CA ASP A 341 -6.58 20.90 6.12
C ASP A 341 -7.28 20.80 4.77
N ASP A 342 -7.40 19.59 4.22
CA ASP A 342 -8.05 19.35 2.93
C ASP A 342 -8.62 17.94 2.85
N VAL A 343 -9.64 17.74 2.00
CA VAL A 343 -10.29 16.46 1.76
C VAL A 343 -10.27 16.13 0.27
N TYR A 344 -9.63 15.02 -0.08
CA TYR A 344 -9.70 14.40 -1.40
C TYR A 344 -10.86 13.40 -1.47
N LYS A 345 -11.73 13.56 -2.48
CA LYS A 345 -12.88 12.69 -2.72
C LYS A 345 -12.70 11.91 -4.03
N PRO A 346 -12.19 10.66 -3.98
CA PRO A 346 -12.03 9.85 -5.19
C PRO A 346 -13.37 9.57 -5.87
N ARG A 347 -13.35 9.54 -7.20
CA ARG A 347 -14.48 9.18 -8.05
C ARG A 347 -14.44 7.70 -8.44
N THR A 348 -15.53 7.17 -8.98
CA THR A 348 -15.52 5.84 -9.63
C THR A 348 -14.61 5.88 -10.86
N LEU A 349 -14.16 4.70 -11.31
CA LEU A 349 -13.35 4.60 -12.52
C LEU A 349 -14.21 4.96 -13.72
N ASN A 350 -13.64 5.71 -14.68
CA ASN A 350 -14.31 5.91 -15.96
C ASN A 350 -14.45 4.56 -16.69
N PRO A 351 -15.39 4.43 -17.65
CA PRO A 351 -15.66 3.15 -18.31
C PRO A 351 -14.43 2.47 -18.92
N ILE A 352 -13.48 3.25 -19.45
CA ILE A 352 -12.25 2.74 -20.07
C ILE A 352 -11.35 2.09 -19.01
N ASN A 353 -11.09 2.80 -17.92
CA ASN A 353 -10.27 2.31 -16.82
C ASN A 353 -10.95 1.18 -16.05
N ALA A 354 -12.27 1.24 -15.89
CA ALA A 354 -13.06 0.17 -15.27
C ALA A 354 -12.95 -1.13 -16.08
N LEU A 355 -13.11 -1.05 -17.41
CA LEU A 355 -12.95 -2.18 -18.31
C LEU A 355 -11.53 -2.75 -18.27
N ARG A 356 -10.52 -1.88 -18.26
CA ARG A 356 -9.12 -2.32 -18.16
C ARG A 356 -8.83 -3.01 -16.82
N LEU A 357 -9.31 -2.48 -15.70
CA LEU A 357 -9.15 -3.12 -14.38
C LEU A 357 -9.86 -4.47 -14.32
N PHE A 358 -11.10 -4.54 -14.81
CA PHE A 358 -11.85 -5.79 -14.84
C PHE A 358 -11.14 -6.85 -15.69
N ASN A 359 -10.72 -6.48 -16.91
CA ASN A 359 -10.03 -7.42 -17.80
C ASN A 359 -8.71 -7.90 -17.21
N LEU A 360 -7.96 -7.02 -16.52
CA LEU A 360 -6.73 -7.40 -15.82
C LEU A 360 -6.95 -8.48 -14.75
N LYS A 361 -8.13 -8.49 -14.09
CA LYS A 361 -8.47 -9.49 -13.07
C LYS A 361 -9.21 -10.70 -13.63
N ALA A 362 -9.86 -10.56 -14.79
CA ALA A 362 -10.65 -11.62 -15.41
C ALA A 362 -9.88 -12.46 -16.43
N PHE A 363 -8.76 -11.96 -16.96
CA PHE A 363 -7.94 -12.61 -17.98
C PHE A 363 -6.46 -12.56 -17.62
N ASP A 364 -5.67 -13.48 -18.17
CA ASP A 364 -4.20 -13.37 -18.10
C ASP A 364 -3.70 -12.19 -18.92
N SER A 365 -2.59 -11.58 -18.50
CA SER A 365 -1.99 -10.39 -19.13
C SER A 365 -1.72 -10.52 -20.64
N ASP A 366 -1.58 -11.76 -21.13
CA ASP A 366 -1.25 -12.07 -22.52
C ASP A 366 -2.48 -12.49 -23.37
N THR A 367 -3.68 -12.52 -22.77
CA THR A 367 -4.89 -12.98 -23.45
C THR A 367 -5.67 -11.82 -24.07
N VAL A 368 -5.80 -11.81 -25.40
CA VAL A 368 -6.76 -10.91 -26.09
C VAL A 368 -8.17 -11.51 -25.95
N PRO A 369 -9.13 -10.84 -25.28
CA PRO A 369 -10.47 -11.38 -25.12
C PRO A 369 -11.17 -11.51 -26.47
N LYS A 370 -11.85 -12.63 -26.72
CA LYS A 370 -12.73 -12.77 -27.90
C LYS A 370 -13.88 -11.76 -27.83
N TYR A 371 -14.46 -11.41 -28.98
CA TYR A 371 -15.53 -10.41 -29.09
C TYR A 371 -16.67 -10.61 -28.06
N ASP A 372 -17.12 -11.84 -27.87
CA ASP A 372 -18.19 -12.12 -26.91
C ASP A 372 -17.80 -11.83 -25.45
N PHE A 373 -16.54 -12.08 -25.07
CA PHE A 373 -16.04 -11.73 -23.74
C PHE A 373 -16.00 -10.21 -23.57
N ILE A 374 -15.64 -9.46 -24.61
CA ILE A 374 -15.65 -7.99 -24.57
C ILE A 374 -17.05 -7.45 -24.27
N GLU A 375 -18.07 -7.98 -24.93
CA GLU A 375 -19.46 -7.57 -24.68
C GLU A 375 -19.92 -7.94 -23.27
N LEU A 376 -19.59 -9.13 -22.77
CA LEU A 376 -19.92 -9.53 -21.39
C LEU A 376 -19.17 -8.67 -20.35
N SER A 377 -17.90 -8.33 -20.59
CA SER A 377 -17.13 -7.40 -19.76
C SER A 377 -17.81 -6.03 -19.67
N LYS A 378 -18.29 -5.49 -20.80
CA LYS A 378 -19.02 -4.20 -20.81
C LYS A 378 -20.30 -4.26 -19.95
N HIS A 379 -21.04 -5.37 -19.99
CA HIS A 379 -22.23 -5.55 -19.16
C HIS A 379 -21.88 -5.53 -17.66
N ILE A 380 -20.80 -6.20 -17.26
CA ILE A 380 -20.35 -6.22 -15.86
C ILE A 380 -19.87 -4.84 -15.43
N VAL A 381 -19.05 -4.19 -16.25
CA VAL A 381 -18.54 -2.83 -15.97
C VAL A 381 -19.68 -1.83 -15.81
N HIS A 382 -20.73 -1.94 -16.63
CA HIS A 382 -21.94 -1.13 -16.49
C HIS A 382 -22.70 -1.43 -15.19
N TYR A 383 -22.83 -2.72 -14.83
CA TYR A 383 -23.48 -3.13 -13.58
C TYR A 383 -22.79 -2.60 -12.32
N VAL A 384 -21.45 -2.66 -12.26
CA VAL A 384 -20.69 -2.22 -11.09
C VAL A 384 -20.42 -0.72 -11.05
N ASP A 385 -20.78 0.01 -12.10
CA ASP A 385 -20.69 1.47 -12.23
C ASP A 385 -19.30 2.04 -11.87
N GLY A 386 -18.25 1.31 -12.29
CA GLY A 386 -16.86 1.73 -12.10
C GLY A 386 -16.32 1.63 -10.67
N LEU A 387 -16.99 0.89 -9.77
CA LEU A 387 -16.49 0.63 -8.41
C LEU A 387 -15.30 -0.36 -8.42
N PRO A 388 -14.07 0.04 -8.03
CA PRO A 388 -12.87 -0.82 -8.12
C PRO A 388 -13.00 -2.17 -7.43
N LEU A 389 -13.45 -2.20 -6.17
CA LEU A 389 -13.61 -3.46 -5.43
C LEU A 389 -14.53 -4.45 -6.15
N ALA A 390 -15.64 -3.96 -6.71
CA ALA A 390 -16.59 -4.81 -7.41
C ALA A 390 -16.01 -5.36 -8.73
N LEU A 391 -15.22 -4.56 -9.45
CA LEU A 391 -14.50 -5.00 -10.65
C LEU A 391 -13.51 -6.11 -10.32
N GLU A 392 -12.76 -6.00 -9.22
CA GLU A 392 -11.77 -7.00 -8.81
C GLU A 392 -12.43 -8.31 -8.36
N VAL A 393 -13.48 -8.23 -7.52
CA VAL A 393 -14.21 -9.42 -7.02
C VAL A 393 -14.85 -10.18 -8.18
N LEU A 394 -15.55 -9.47 -9.09
CA LEU A 394 -16.21 -10.12 -10.22
C LEU A 394 -15.22 -10.62 -11.27
N GLY A 395 -14.16 -9.86 -11.55
CA GLY A 395 -13.10 -10.29 -12.46
C GLY A 395 -12.45 -11.59 -11.98
N SER A 396 -12.04 -11.62 -10.71
CA SER A 396 -11.43 -12.81 -10.10
C SER A 396 -12.39 -14.00 -10.06
N PHE A 397 -13.68 -13.77 -9.80
CA PHE A 397 -14.69 -14.83 -9.80
C PHE A 397 -14.86 -15.48 -11.19
N LEU A 398 -14.69 -14.69 -12.25
CA LEU A 398 -14.88 -15.10 -13.64
C LEU A 398 -13.61 -15.61 -14.33
N TYR A 399 -12.46 -15.39 -13.71
CA TYR A 399 -11.17 -15.86 -14.19
C TYR A 399 -11.18 -17.38 -14.45
N GLY A 400 -10.63 -17.78 -15.61
CA GLY A 400 -10.53 -19.18 -16.03
C GLY A 400 -11.85 -19.85 -16.45
N ARG A 401 -12.98 -19.13 -16.44
CA ARG A 401 -14.29 -19.68 -16.83
C ARG A 401 -14.56 -19.51 -18.32
N ASP A 402 -15.33 -20.45 -18.88
CA ASP A 402 -15.79 -20.36 -20.26
C ASP A 402 -16.96 -19.36 -20.44
N ILE A 403 -17.29 -19.07 -21.70
CA ILE A 403 -18.33 -18.10 -22.06
C ILE A 403 -19.73 -18.46 -21.54
N MET A 404 -20.09 -19.74 -21.50
CA MET A 404 -21.40 -20.18 -21.02
C MET A 404 -21.49 -20.00 -19.51
N GLN A 405 -20.40 -20.28 -18.80
CA GLN A 405 -20.27 -20.01 -17.39
C GLN A 405 -20.32 -18.51 -17.08
N TRP A 406 -19.70 -17.65 -17.91
CA TRP A 406 -19.83 -16.19 -17.76
C TRP A 406 -21.27 -15.71 -17.91
N ARG A 407 -21.98 -16.17 -18.94
CA ARG A 407 -23.40 -15.82 -19.15
C ARG A 407 -24.25 -16.27 -17.95
N SER A 408 -24.07 -17.51 -17.49
CA SER A 408 -24.76 -18.04 -16.31
C SER A 408 -24.45 -17.24 -15.03
N ALA A 409 -23.18 -16.89 -14.81
CA ALA A 409 -22.75 -16.08 -13.69
C ALA A 409 -23.39 -14.68 -13.70
N ILE A 410 -23.44 -14.02 -14.86
CA ILE A 410 -24.08 -12.70 -15.00
C ILE A 410 -25.58 -12.77 -14.71
N GLU A 411 -26.27 -13.80 -15.21
CA GLU A 411 -27.70 -13.99 -14.91
C GLU A 411 -27.95 -14.26 -13.42
N ARG A 412 -27.09 -15.05 -12.78
CA ARG A 412 -27.15 -15.28 -11.33
C ARG A 412 -26.88 -14.00 -10.54
N LEU A 413 -25.91 -13.17 -10.96
CA LEU A 413 -25.61 -11.88 -10.31
C LEU A 413 -26.82 -10.95 -10.30
N LYS A 414 -27.60 -10.90 -11.38
CA LYS A 414 -28.83 -10.09 -11.45
C LYS A 414 -29.91 -10.53 -10.45
N GLN A 415 -29.87 -11.77 -9.98
CA GLN A 415 -30.88 -12.34 -9.07
C GLN A 415 -30.42 -12.34 -7.61
N GLU A 416 -29.22 -12.86 -7.36
CA GLU A 416 -28.73 -13.16 -6.01
C GLU A 416 -27.79 -12.09 -5.44
N SER A 417 -27.28 -11.18 -6.28
CA SER A 417 -26.21 -10.23 -5.93
C SER A 417 -24.94 -10.91 -5.41
N ASN A 418 -23.82 -10.17 -5.33
CA ASN A 418 -22.60 -10.70 -4.75
C ASN A 418 -22.49 -10.33 -3.25
N LYS A 419 -22.56 -11.34 -2.37
CA LYS A 419 -22.54 -11.14 -0.91
C LYS A 419 -21.31 -10.41 -0.38
N GLU A 420 -20.14 -10.62 -0.97
CA GLU A 420 -18.89 -9.99 -0.53
C GLU A 420 -18.90 -8.47 -0.79
N ILE A 421 -19.35 -8.09 -1.99
CA ILE A 421 -19.51 -6.69 -2.39
C ILE A 421 -20.53 -6.01 -1.46
N LEU A 422 -21.71 -6.63 -1.29
CA LEU A 422 -22.77 -6.06 -0.45
C LEU A 422 -22.34 -5.94 1.01
N LYS A 423 -21.63 -6.92 1.57
CA LYS A 423 -21.11 -6.87 2.94
C LYS A 423 -20.20 -5.67 3.15
N THR A 424 -19.32 -5.36 2.20
CA THR A 424 -18.40 -4.21 2.31
C THR A 424 -19.14 -2.87 2.28
N LEU A 425 -20.18 -2.77 1.45
CA LEU A 425 -21.01 -1.57 1.34
C LEU A 425 -21.93 -1.39 2.57
N ARG A 426 -22.42 -2.50 3.12
CA ARG A 426 -23.33 -2.53 4.27
C ARG A 426 -22.73 -1.97 5.55
N ILE A 427 -21.41 -2.01 5.72
CA ILE A 427 -20.71 -1.42 6.88
C ILE A 427 -21.13 0.04 7.14
N SER A 428 -21.25 0.85 6.08
CA SER A 428 -21.65 2.26 6.23
C SER A 428 -23.13 2.42 6.58
N PHE A 429 -23.97 1.46 6.20
CA PHE A 429 -25.40 1.44 6.52
C PHE A 429 -25.65 0.95 7.95
N ASP A 430 -24.93 -0.08 8.41
CA ASP A 430 -25.11 -0.62 9.76
C ASP A 430 -24.81 0.43 10.85
N GLY A 431 -23.87 1.34 10.57
CA GLY A 431 -23.50 2.47 11.44
C GLY A 431 -24.41 3.70 11.37
N LEU A 432 -25.56 3.63 10.69
CA LEU A 432 -26.59 4.66 10.70
C LEU A 432 -27.56 4.48 11.87
N GLU A 433 -28.14 5.59 12.33
CA GLU A 433 -29.29 5.57 13.25
C GLU A 433 -30.57 5.09 12.54
N GLU A 434 -31.58 4.68 13.31
CA GLU A 434 -32.77 4.02 12.76
C GLU A 434 -33.53 4.90 11.75
N LYS A 435 -33.68 6.19 12.04
CA LYS A 435 -34.34 7.14 11.11
C LYS A 435 -33.52 7.34 9.83
N GLU A 436 -32.19 7.38 9.95
CA GLU A 436 -31.29 7.52 8.80
C GLU A 436 -31.30 6.26 7.94
N LYS A 437 -31.41 5.07 8.56
CA LYS A 437 -31.62 3.79 7.86
C LYS A 437 -32.92 3.82 7.07
N ASN A 438 -34.01 4.32 7.66
CA ASN A 438 -35.29 4.44 6.96
C ASN A 438 -35.20 5.40 5.77
N ILE A 439 -34.58 6.58 5.93
CA ILE A 439 -34.32 7.50 4.81
C ILE A 439 -33.50 6.82 3.72
N PHE A 440 -32.43 6.11 4.08
CA PHE A 440 -31.59 5.39 3.12
C PHE A 440 -32.40 4.35 2.34
N LEU A 441 -33.23 3.56 3.03
CA LEU A 441 -34.06 2.53 2.40
C LEU A 441 -35.13 3.15 1.48
N ASP A 442 -35.73 4.27 1.88
CA ASP A 442 -36.73 4.96 1.06
C ASP A 442 -36.10 5.56 -0.21
N ILE A 443 -34.89 6.10 -0.12
CA ILE A 443 -34.13 6.53 -1.31
C ILE A 443 -33.79 5.32 -2.19
N ALA A 444 -33.31 4.22 -1.61
CA ALA A 444 -32.97 3.02 -2.38
C ALA A 444 -34.19 2.42 -3.10
N CYS A 445 -35.35 2.39 -2.43
CA CYS A 445 -36.55 1.76 -2.96
C CYS A 445 -37.31 2.67 -3.92
N PHE A 446 -37.48 3.96 -3.58
CA PHE A 446 -38.44 4.85 -4.23
C PHE A 446 -37.82 6.11 -4.85
N PHE A 447 -36.83 6.72 -4.18
CA PHE A 447 -36.45 8.10 -4.50
C PHE A 447 -35.05 8.29 -5.11
N ASN A 448 -34.39 7.22 -5.57
CA ASN A 448 -33.12 7.36 -6.29
C ASN A 448 -33.37 8.09 -7.62
N ARG A 449 -32.61 9.15 -7.88
CA ARG A 449 -32.77 10.08 -9.03
C ARG A 449 -34.03 10.93 -9.00
N GLU A 450 -34.58 11.17 -7.81
CA GLU A 450 -35.66 12.15 -7.61
C GLU A 450 -35.13 13.50 -7.11
N LYS A 451 -35.92 14.57 -7.33
CA LYS A 451 -35.57 15.92 -6.87
C LYS A 451 -35.50 15.98 -5.35
N LYS A 452 -34.39 16.49 -4.82
CA LYS A 452 -34.14 16.62 -3.37
C LYS A 452 -35.29 17.31 -2.65
N ASP A 453 -35.81 18.41 -3.18
CA ASP A 453 -36.90 19.16 -2.53
C ASP A 453 -38.20 18.37 -2.40
N LEU A 454 -38.51 17.52 -3.39
CA LEU A 454 -39.66 16.62 -3.32
C LEU A 454 -39.45 15.58 -2.22
N VAL A 455 -38.28 14.95 -2.23
CA VAL A 455 -37.92 13.91 -1.25
C VAL A 455 -37.90 14.47 0.17
N MET A 456 -37.36 15.69 0.37
CA MET A 456 -37.39 16.35 1.68
C MET A 456 -38.82 16.53 2.19
N LYS A 457 -39.76 17.00 1.36
CA LYS A 457 -41.16 17.17 1.78
C LYS A 457 -41.83 15.87 2.18
N VAL A 458 -41.58 14.79 1.43
CA VAL A 458 -42.15 13.47 1.72
C VAL A 458 -41.61 12.94 3.05
N LEU A 459 -40.30 12.96 3.24
CA LEU A 459 -39.63 12.46 4.45
C LEU A 459 -39.95 13.30 5.69
N ASP A 460 -40.20 14.61 5.52
CA ASP A 460 -40.63 15.50 6.62
C ASP A 460 -42.01 15.09 7.14
N GLY A 461 -42.94 14.76 6.24
CA GLY A 461 -44.25 14.21 6.61
C GLY A 461 -44.20 12.83 7.29
N CYS A 462 -43.06 12.15 7.28
CA CYS A 462 -42.82 10.88 7.98
C CYS A 462 -42.09 11.07 9.33
N ASP A 463 -41.88 12.31 9.80
CA ASP A 463 -41.11 12.63 11.01
C ASP A 463 -39.67 12.05 10.99
N PHE A 464 -39.06 11.98 9.80
CA PHE A 464 -37.70 11.45 9.62
C PHE A 464 -36.61 12.51 9.73
N PHE A 465 -36.94 13.78 9.94
CA PHE A 465 -35.98 14.88 10.08
C PHE A 465 -35.01 14.95 8.88
N PRO A 466 -35.52 15.13 7.64
CA PRO A 466 -34.73 14.95 6.42
C PRO A 466 -33.53 15.89 6.30
N ASN A 467 -33.58 17.07 6.90
CA ASN A 467 -32.47 18.04 6.88
C ASN A 467 -31.18 17.44 7.47
N ILE A 468 -31.27 16.78 8.62
CA ILE A 468 -30.12 16.12 9.24
C ILE A 468 -29.86 14.76 8.60
N GLY A 469 -30.91 13.97 8.33
CA GLY A 469 -30.75 12.63 7.79
C GLY A 469 -30.09 12.59 6.42
N ILE A 470 -30.52 13.44 5.48
CA ILE A 470 -29.90 13.52 4.14
C ILE A 470 -28.45 14.01 4.24
N ASP A 471 -28.17 14.98 5.11
CA ASP A 471 -26.81 15.49 5.32
C ASP A 471 -25.87 14.41 5.87
N VAL A 472 -26.34 13.57 6.81
CA VAL A 472 -25.58 12.42 7.32
C VAL A 472 -25.29 11.41 6.20
N LEU A 473 -26.27 11.07 5.36
CA LEU A 473 -26.07 10.15 4.24
C LEU A 473 -25.06 10.69 3.21
N ILE A 474 -25.07 12.00 2.94
CA ILE A 474 -24.08 12.66 2.06
C ILE A 474 -22.69 12.60 2.71
N LYS A 475 -22.56 12.98 3.98
CA LYS A 475 -21.28 13.00 4.71
C LYS A 475 -20.69 11.60 4.83
N LYS A 476 -21.51 10.55 4.95
CA LYS A 476 -21.08 9.14 4.93
C LYS A 476 -20.86 8.57 3.53
N SER A 477 -20.92 9.41 2.49
CA SER A 477 -20.71 9.03 1.09
C SER A 477 -21.66 7.93 0.58
N LEU A 478 -22.87 7.85 1.14
CA LEU A 478 -23.91 6.90 0.76
C LEU A 478 -24.78 7.43 -0.39
N ILE A 479 -24.96 8.76 -0.44
CA ILE A 479 -25.67 9.44 -1.52
C ILE A 479 -24.91 10.71 -1.93
N LYS A 480 -25.27 11.25 -3.09
CA LYS A 480 -24.80 12.55 -3.59
C LYS A 480 -26.00 13.37 -4.05
N VAL A 481 -25.79 14.68 -4.13
CA VAL A 481 -26.71 15.60 -4.79
C VAL A 481 -25.97 16.15 -6.00
N ASP A 482 -26.59 16.05 -7.18
CA ASP A 482 -26.01 16.64 -8.39
C ASP A 482 -26.28 18.15 -8.48
N ASP A 483 -25.71 18.80 -9.49
CA ASP A 483 -25.86 20.24 -9.70
C ASP A 483 -27.32 20.66 -9.94
N ASN A 484 -28.16 19.72 -10.41
CA ASN A 484 -29.58 19.92 -10.68
C ASN A 484 -30.48 19.60 -9.46
N GLN A 485 -29.90 19.41 -8.27
CA GLN A 485 -30.60 19.06 -7.03
C GLN A 485 -31.30 17.70 -7.04
N TYR A 486 -30.81 16.73 -7.81
CA TYR A 486 -31.31 15.35 -7.76
C TYR A 486 -30.48 14.50 -6.79
N LEU A 487 -31.16 13.65 -6.03
CA LEU A 487 -30.52 12.65 -5.19
C LEU A 487 -29.97 11.52 -6.05
N TRP A 488 -28.73 11.14 -5.81
CA TRP A 488 -28.07 10.04 -6.52
C TRP A 488 -27.50 9.04 -5.52
N MET A 489 -27.90 7.78 -5.66
CA MET A 489 -27.34 6.63 -4.95
C MET A 489 -26.68 5.69 -5.96
N HIS A 490 -25.45 5.26 -5.66
CA HIS A 490 -24.71 4.31 -6.49
C HIS A 490 -25.50 3.01 -6.69
N ALA A 491 -25.46 2.42 -7.89
CA ALA A 491 -26.28 1.25 -8.24
C ALA A 491 -26.12 0.09 -7.22
N LEU A 492 -24.87 -0.26 -6.89
CA LEU A 492 -24.60 -1.30 -5.88
C LEU A 492 -25.03 -0.94 -4.44
N LEU A 493 -25.10 0.36 -4.07
CA LEU A 493 -25.67 0.76 -2.77
C LEU A 493 -27.19 0.62 -2.76
N GLN A 494 -27.83 1.00 -3.87
CA GLN A 494 -29.26 0.82 -4.05
C GLN A 494 -29.64 -0.67 -4.01
N GLU A 495 -28.86 -1.51 -4.68
CA GLU A 495 -29.03 -2.96 -4.65
C GLU A 495 -28.85 -3.51 -3.23
N MET A 496 -27.81 -3.08 -2.50
CA MET A 496 -27.59 -3.45 -1.11
C MET A 496 -28.79 -3.08 -0.22
N GLY A 497 -29.31 -1.85 -0.34
CA GLY A 497 -30.48 -1.41 0.41
C GLY A 497 -31.73 -2.23 0.11
N ARG A 498 -32.00 -2.50 -1.17
CA ARG A 498 -33.13 -3.34 -1.61
C ARG A 498 -33.00 -4.78 -1.12
N LYS A 499 -31.79 -5.36 -1.17
CA LYS A 499 -31.52 -6.70 -0.66
C LYS A 499 -31.72 -6.79 0.85
N ASN A 500 -31.32 -5.78 1.62
CA ASN A 500 -31.61 -5.74 3.06
C ASN A 500 -33.12 -5.80 3.37
N VAL A 501 -33.98 -5.23 2.50
CA VAL A 501 -35.44 -5.31 2.65
C VAL A 501 -35.96 -6.69 2.24
N GLU A 502 -35.47 -7.26 1.14
CA GLU A 502 -35.85 -8.61 0.67
C GLU A 502 -35.46 -9.70 1.67
N GLU A 503 -34.27 -9.60 2.27
CA GLU A 503 -33.73 -10.58 3.23
C GLU A 503 -34.55 -10.65 4.54
N LYS A 504 -35.30 -9.61 4.90
CA LYS A 504 -36.19 -9.66 6.07
C LYS A 504 -37.27 -10.73 5.92
N CYS A 505 -37.78 -10.94 4.70
CA CYS A 505 -38.69 -12.05 4.41
C CYS A 505 -38.65 -12.38 2.91
N VAL A 506 -38.02 -13.50 2.57
CA VAL A 506 -37.85 -13.90 1.16
C VAL A 506 -39.17 -14.33 0.55
N ASP A 507 -39.97 -15.13 1.26
CA ASP A 507 -41.14 -15.79 0.69
C ASP A 507 -42.42 -14.96 0.77
N GLU A 508 -42.54 -14.08 1.75
CA GLU A 508 -43.76 -13.28 1.98
C GLU A 508 -43.47 -11.77 1.86
N PRO A 509 -43.75 -11.14 0.71
CA PRO A 509 -43.56 -9.71 0.52
C PRO A 509 -44.38 -8.87 1.51
N GLY A 510 -45.52 -9.36 1.99
CA GLY A 510 -46.37 -8.68 2.95
C GLY A 510 -45.70 -8.38 4.30
N LYS A 511 -44.59 -9.06 4.61
CA LYS A 511 -43.78 -8.89 5.83
C LYS A 511 -42.52 -8.02 5.61
N ARG A 512 -42.39 -7.37 4.47
CA ARG A 512 -41.27 -6.47 4.16
C ARG A 512 -41.66 -5.02 4.44
N CYS A 513 -40.69 -4.21 4.85
CA CYS A 513 -40.98 -2.83 5.20
C CYS A 513 -41.13 -1.88 4.00
N ARG A 514 -40.59 -2.23 2.81
CA ARG A 514 -40.75 -1.46 1.57
C ARG A 514 -41.14 -2.37 0.41
N LEU A 515 -42.04 -1.90 -0.45
CA LEU A 515 -42.49 -2.60 -1.65
C LEU A 515 -42.38 -1.73 -2.90
N TRP A 516 -41.49 -2.10 -3.83
CA TRP A 516 -41.27 -1.38 -5.09
C TRP A 516 -41.39 -2.23 -6.34
N LYS A 517 -41.39 -3.56 -6.22
CA LYS A 517 -41.60 -4.46 -7.36
C LYS A 517 -43.10 -4.59 -7.62
N GLU A 518 -43.51 -4.31 -8.85
CA GLU A 518 -44.92 -4.39 -9.27
C GLU A 518 -45.55 -5.76 -8.96
N ARG A 519 -44.80 -6.86 -9.15
CA ARG A 519 -45.26 -8.23 -8.84
C ARG A 519 -45.55 -8.42 -7.35
N ASP A 520 -44.68 -7.90 -6.50
CA ASP A 520 -44.79 -8.03 -5.04
C ASP A 520 -45.95 -7.17 -4.52
N VAL A 521 -46.06 -5.93 -5.02
CA VAL A 521 -47.19 -5.03 -4.73
C VAL A 521 -48.52 -5.68 -5.14
N HIS A 522 -48.60 -6.21 -6.37
CA HIS A 522 -49.79 -6.89 -6.85
C HIS A 522 -50.13 -8.13 -6.00
N HIS A 523 -49.13 -8.94 -5.62
CA HIS A 523 -49.33 -10.10 -4.75
C HIS A 523 -49.94 -9.68 -3.41
N VAL A 524 -49.34 -8.70 -2.75
CA VAL A 524 -49.79 -8.20 -1.43
C VAL A 524 -51.20 -7.63 -1.50
N LEU A 525 -51.51 -6.83 -2.53
CA LEU A 525 -52.83 -6.22 -2.71
C LEU A 525 -53.92 -7.24 -3.08
N THR A 526 -53.62 -8.23 -3.92
CA THR A 526 -54.61 -9.21 -4.39
C THR A 526 -54.81 -10.39 -3.45
N LYS A 527 -53.76 -10.78 -2.70
CA LYS A 527 -53.82 -11.87 -1.71
C LYS A 527 -54.08 -11.37 -0.29
N THR A 528 -54.20 -10.06 -0.10
CA THR A 528 -54.43 -9.43 1.21
C THR A 528 -53.43 -9.89 2.28
N THR A 529 -52.16 -10.08 1.90
CA THR A 529 -51.08 -10.51 2.82
C THR A 529 -50.37 -9.33 3.49
N ALA A 530 -50.85 -8.10 3.28
CA ALA A 530 -50.29 -6.90 3.87
C ALA A 530 -50.26 -6.98 5.40
N THR A 531 -49.13 -6.62 6.00
CA THR A 531 -48.97 -6.54 7.46
C THR A 531 -48.61 -5.12 7.88
N GLU A 532 -48.72 -4.84 9.18
CA GLU A 532 -48.30 -3.58 9.82
C GLU A 532 -46.80 -3.27 9.65
N VAL A 533 -46.00 -4.22 9.19
CA VAL A 533 -44.57 -4.06 8.91
C VAL A 533 -44.34 -3.18 7.66
N ILE A 534 -45.29 -3.10 6.74
CA ILE A 534 -45.15 -2.30 5.51
C ILE A 534 -45.20 -0.82 5.87
N GLU A 535 -44.05 -0.15 5.74
CA GLU A 535 -43.91 1.29 6.00
C GLU A 535 -44.03 2.12 4.71
N GLY A 536 -43.73 1.53 3.53
CA GLY A 536 -43.79 2.24 2.26
C GLY A 536 -44.06 1.33 1.06
N MET A 537 -44.85 1.82 0.10
CA MET A 537 -45.19 1.11 -1.13
C MET A 537 -45.36 2.09 -2.29
N ILE A 538 -44.77 1.78 -3.45
CA ILE A 538 -44.97 2.54 -4.69
C ILE A 538 -45.81 1.73 -5.67
N ILE A 539 -46.88 2.34 -6.17
CA ILE A 539 -47.80 1.73 -7.14
C ILE A 539 -47.53 2.37 -8.50
N ASN A 540 -46.89 1.62 -9.39
CA ASN A 540 -46.74 2.04 -10.78
C ASN A 540 -47.98 1.63 -11.58
N ASN A 541 -48.86 2.58 -11.88
CA ASN A 541 -50.03 2.38 -12.75
C ASN A 541 -49.64 2.28 -14.24
N LYS A 542 -48.73 1.36 -14.59
CA LYS A 542 -48.38 1.09 -16.01
C LYS A 542 -49.25 0.02 -16.67
N ARG A 543 -50.03 -0.74 -15.89
CA ARG A 543 -51.10 -1.57 -16.45
C ARG A 543 -52.39 -0.77 -16.46
N HIS A 544 -52.77 -0.27 -17.64
CA HIS A 544 -54.17 0.01 -17.90
C HIS A 544 -54.98 -1.21 -17.47
N LEU A 545 -55.91 -0.98 -16.54
CA LEU A 545 -57.03 -1.84 -16.25
C LEU A 545 -57.69 -2.25 -17.58
N GLN A 546 -57.32 -3.41 -18.14
CA GLN A 546 -58.22 -4.16 -19.00
C GLN A 546 -59.27 -4.75 -18.05
N ILE A 547 -60.27 -3.93 -17.75
CA ILE A 547 -61.55 -4.39 -17.24
C ILE A 547 -62.18 -5.12 -18.44
N GLN A 548 -62.27 -6.44 -18.36
CA GLN A 548 -63.27 -7.20 -19.11
C GLN A 548 -64.53 -7.30 -18.28
#